data_AF-A0A955QMW4-F1
#
_entry.id   AF-A0A955QMW4-F1
#
_cell.length_a   1.000
_cell.length_b   1.000
_cell.length_c   1.000
_cell.angle_alpha   90.00
_cell.angle_beta   90.00
_cell.angle_gamma   90.00
#
_symmetry.space_group_name_H-M   'P 1'
#
loop_
_entity.id
_entity.type
_entity.pdbx_description
1 polymer ?
#
loop_
_entity_poly.entity_id
_entity_poly.type
_entity_poly.pdbx_seq_one_letter_code
_entity_poly.pdbx_strand_id
1 'polypeptide(L)'
;MHDSQVLEEILHPQTAGRDVWGDAAYRAEAIDSQLKQRKLRSRIQYKGYRDKPLTVKQQQTNQRRSRVRARVEHIFGHQVLAMGGTLIRTIGRV
;
A
#
# COMPACT_ATOMS: atom_id res chain seq x y z
N MET A 1 9.22 7.61 14.98
CA MET A 1 9.40 7.67 13.51
C MET A 1 8.03 7.61 12.86
N HIS A 2 7.84 8.30 11.73
CA HIS A 2 6.59 8.24 10.96
C HIS A 2 6.84 7.51 9.65
N ASP A 3 5.99 6.53 9.31
CA ASP A 3 6.12 5.69 8.10
C ASP A 3 6.08 6.49 6.78
N SER A 4 5.62 7.75 6.83
CA SER A 4 5.67 8.67 5.69
C SER A 4 7.10 9.05 5.25
N GLN A 5 8.09 8.99 6.14
CA GLN A 5 9.49 9.30 5.81
C GLN A 5 10.14 8.18 4.99
N VAL A 6 9.79 6.92 5.28
CA VAL A 6 10.37 5.74 4.61
C VAL A 6 9.81 5.57 3.19
N LEU A 7 8.63 6.12 2.91
CA LEU A 7 8.00 6.01 1.60
C LEU A 7 8.86 6.63 0.49
N GLU A 8 9.60 7.70 0.77
CA GLU A 8 10.47 8.33 -0.24
C GLU A 8 11.65 7.43 -0.65
N GLU A 9 12.19 6.65 0.30
CA GLU A 9 13.28 5.70 0.07
C GLU A 9 12.80 4.48 -0.74
N ILE A 10 11.57 4.04 -0.50
CA ILE A 10 10.95 2.90 -1.22
C ILE A 10 10.58 3.28 -2.66
N LEU A 11 10.16 4.53 -2.89
CA LEU A 11 9.75 5.03 -4.21
C LEU A 11 10.96 5.51 -5.04
N HIS A 12 11.88 4.58 -5.33
CA HIS A 12 13.05 4.83 -6.18
C HIS A 12 12.69 4.76 -7.69
N PRO A 13 13.35 5.53 -8.58
CA PRO A 13 13.11 5.49 -10.02
C PRO A 13 13.32 4.12 -10.69
N GLN A 14 14.09 3.23 -10.05
CA GLN A 14 14.31 1.85 -10.53
C GLN A 14 13.17 0.90 -10.18
N THR A 15 12.22 1.32 -9.34
CA THR A 15 11.05 0.52 -8.99
C THR A 15 10.15 0.37 -10.22
N ALA A 16 9.96 -0.86 -10.68
CA ALA A 16 9.18 -1.14 -11.88
C ALA A 16 7.69 -0.82 -11.69
N GLY A 17 7.13 -0.01 -12.59
CA GLY A 17 5.69 0.30 -12.65
C GLY A 17 5.32 1.68 -12.11
N ARG A 18 4.21 2.22 -12.63
CA ARG A 18 3.71 3.56 -12.23
C ARG A 18 2.66 3.51 -11.13
N ASP A 19 2.22 2.33 -10.70
CA ASP A 19 1.10 2.17 -9.77
C ASP A 19 1.61 1.84 -8.36
N VAL A 20 1.29 2.69 -7.39
CA VAL A 20 1.71 2.50 -5.99
C VAL A 20 0.56 1.95 -5.17
N TRP A 21 0.71 0.72 -4.68
CA TRP A 21 -0.28 0.01 -3.90
C TRP A 21 0.05 0.10 -2.41
N GLY A 22 -0.97 0.29 -1.58
CA GLY A 22 -0.80 0.40 -0.14
C GLY A 22 -2.12 0.35 0.63
N ASP A 23 -2.00 0.11 1.93
CA ASP A 23 -3.13 0.14 2.86
C ASP A 23 -3.62 1.60 3.11
N ALA A 24 -4.86 1.74 3.54
CA ALA A 24 -5.44 3.01 3.97
C ALA A 24 -4.66 3.71 5.08
N ALA A 25 -3.83 2.99 5.86
CA ALA A 25 -2.89 3.59 6.80
C ALA A 25 -1.88 4.55 6.14
N TYR A 26 -1.48 4.28 4.90
CA TYR A 26 -0.56 5.11 4.11
C TYR A 26 -1.28 6.24 3.34
N ARG A 27 -2.58 6.43 3.57
CA ARG A 27 -3.37 7.47 2.92
C ARG A 27 -3.16 8.80 3.65
N ALA A 28 -2.28 9.64 3.12
CA ALA A 28 -2.11 11.03 3.56
C ALA A 28 -2.07 11.97 2.35
N GLU A 29 -2.51 13.21 2.53
CA GLU A 29 -2.49 14.22 1.45
C GLU A 29 -1.06 14.53 0.97
N ALA A 30 -0.09 14.54 1.90
CA ALA A 30 1.33 14.70 1.58
C ALA A 30 1.82 13.58 0.65
N ILE A 31 1.45 12.33 0.95
CA ILE A 31 1.81 11.15 0.15
C ILE A 31 1.17 11.20 -1.24
N ASP A 32 -0.14 11.46 -1.32
CA ASP A 32 -0.82 11.56 -2.62
C ASP A 32 -0.23 12.71 -3.48
N SER A 33 0.18 13.81 -2.85
CA SER A 33 0.83 14.95 -3.53
C SER A 33 2.21 14.58 -4.05
N GLN A 34 3.04 13.92 -3.24
CA GLN A 34 4.35 13.41 -3.66
C GLN A 34 4.23 12.42 -4.83
N LEU A 35 3.27 11.49 -4.75
CA LEU A 35 3.00 10.53 -5.83
C LEU A 35 2.64 11.26 -7.13
N LYS A 36 1.79 12.29 -7.05
CA LYS A 36 1.38 13.09 -8.21
C LYS A 36 2.57 13.84 -8.82
N GLN A 37 3.41 14.46 -7.99
CA GLN A 37 4.63 15.16 -8.45
C GLN A 37 5.59 14.20 -9.19
N ARG A 38 5.72 12.97 -8.68
CA ARG A 38 6.55 11.91 -9.28
C ARG A 38 5.87 11.18 -10.46
N LYS A 39 4.69 11.63 -10.90
CA LYS A 39 3.88 11.01 -11.98
C LYS A 39 3.50 9.54 -11.69
N LEU A 40 3.38 9.19 -10.42
CA LEU A 40 2.94 7.89 -9.94
C LEU A 40 1.43 7.88 -9.68
N ARG A 41 0.77 6.76 -9.99
CA ARG A 41 -0.66 6.53 -9.81
C ARG A 41 -0.91 5.89 -8.44
N SER A 42 -1.52 6.64 -7.53
CA SER A 42 -1.93 6.14 -6.21
C SER A 42 -3.05 5.08 -6.34
N ARG A 43 -2.73 3.85 -5.95
CA ARG A 43 -3.67 2.74 -5.71
C ARG A 43 -3.88 2.47 -4.22
N ILE A 44 -3.43 3.38 -3.36
CA ILE A 44 -3.59 3.32 -1.91
C ILE A 44 -5.09 3.42 -1.55
N GLN A 45 -5.59 2.51 -0.72
CA GLN A 45 -7.00 2.47 -0.34
C GLN A 45 -7.47 3.75 0.36
N TYR A 46 -8.71 4.16 0.11
CA TYR A 46 -9.32 5.28 0.81
C TYR A 46 -9.61 4.91 2.26
N LYS A 47 -9.37 5.87 3.17
CA LYS A 47 -9.67 5.78 4.59
C LYS A 47 -10.93 6.59 4.89
N GLY A 48 -11.88 5.99 5.59
CA GLY A 48 -12.98 6.74 6.21
C GLY A 48 -12.50 7.37 7.52
N TYR A 49 -13.02 8.55 7.85
CA TYR A 49 -12.71 9.24 9.10
C TYR A 49 -13.98 9.47 9.92
N ARG A 50 -13.82 9.81 11.20
CA ARG A 50 -14.94 10.29 12.02
C ARG A 50 -15.60 11.47 11.29
N ASP A 51 -16.91 11.40 11.13
CA ASP A 51 -17.74 12.39 10.42
C ASP A 51 -17.48 12.54 8.91
N LYS A 52 -16.59 11.71 8.33
CA LYS A 52 -16.33 11.65 6.88
C LYS A 52 -16.30 10.20 6.41
N PRO A 53 -17.48 9.56 6.27
CA PRO A 53 -17.58 8.20 5.76
C PRO A 53 -17.13 8.12 4.29
N LEU A 54 -16.76 6.92 3.85
CA LEU A 54 -16.40 6.68 2.45
C LEU A 54 -17.62 6.87 1.54
N THR A 55 -17.43 7.63 0.47
CA THR A 55 -18.43 7.74 -0.60
C THR A 55 -18.60 6.40 -1.32
N VAL A 56 -19.78 6.17 -1.94
CA VAL A 56 -20.06 4.94 -2.72
C VAL A 56 -18.96 4.69 -3.77
N LYS A 57 -18.49 5.75 -4.45
CA LYS A 57 -17.41 5.66 -5.44
C LYS A 57 -16.08 5.22 -4.83
N GLN A 58 -15.74 5.73 -3.63
CA GLN A 58 -14.53 5.30 -2.92
C GLN A 58 -14.65 3.86 -2.43
N GLN A 59 -15.82 3.43 -1.97
CA GLN A 59 -16.08 2.04 -1.59
C GLN A 59 -15.91 1.09 -2.78
N GLN A 60 -16.50 1.40 -3.93
CA GLN A 60 -16.31 0.61 -5.16
C GLN A 60 -14.84 0.57 -5.59
N THR A 61 -14.12 1.68 -5.47
CA THR A 61 -12.69 1.73 -5.78
C THR A 61 -11.89 0.86 -4.81
N ASN A 62 -12.19 0.93 -3.51
CA ASN A 62 -11.57 0.08 -2.50
C ASN A 62 -11.88 -1.39 -2.76
N GLN A 63 -13.12 -1.77 -3.11
CA GLN A 63 -13.48 -3.14 -3.45
C GLN A 63 -12.63 -3.70 -4.59
N ARG A 64 -12.44 -2.93 -5.67
CA ARG A 64 -11.57 -3.31 -6.78
C ARG A 64 -10.11 -3.49 -6.33
N ARG A 65 -9.62 -2.60 -5.47
CA ARG A 65 -8.25 -2.67 -4.94
C ARG A 65 -8.06 -3.83 -3.95
N SER A 66 -9.04 -4.10 -3.10
CA SER A 66 -9.05 -5.22 -2.15
C SER A 66 -8.97 -6.57 -2.85
N ARG A 67 -9.55 -6.71 -4.04
CA ARG A 67 -9.43 -7.96 -4.83
C ARG A 67 -7.98 -8.29 -5.20
N VAL A 68 -7.16 -7.27 -5.48
CA VAL A 68 -5.73 -7.46 -5.75
C VAL A 68 -4.98 -7.78 -4.45
N ARG A 69 -5.26 -7.04 -3.37
CA ARG A 69 -4.67 -7.28 -2.05
C ARG A 69 -4.91 -8.69 -1.53
N ALA A 70 -6.15 -9.19 -1.61
CA ALA A 70 -6.50 -10.51 -1.12
C ALA A 70 -5.65 -11.63 -1.77
N ARG A 71 -5.28 -11.47 -3.05
CA ARG A 71 -4.40 -12.44 -3.75
C ARG A 71 -2.98 -12.43 -3.19
N VAL A 72 -2.48 -11.25 -2.84
CA VAL A 72 -1.15 -11.08 -2.25
C VAL A 72 -1.15 -11.59 -0.80
N GLU A 73 -2.13 -11.17 -0.01
CA GLU A 73 -2.29 -11.56 1.41
C GLU A 73 -2.50 -13.07 1.56
N HIS A 74 -3.18 -13.73 0.62
CA HIS A 74 -3.35 -15.18 0.66
C HIS A 74 -2.00 -15.93 0.61
N ILE A 75 -1.03 -15.45 -0.16
CA ILE A 75 0.31 -16.05 -0.22
C ILE A 75 0.98 -15.92 1.15
N PHE A 76 0.94 -14.74 1.76
CA PHE A 76 1.50 -14.52 3.09
C PHE A 76 0.78 -15.35 4.17
N GLY A 77 -0.54 -15.44 4.11
CA GLY A 77 -1.33 -16.29 5.00
C GLY A 77 -0.95 -17.77 4.86
N HIS A 78 -0.76 -18.25 3.63
CA HIS A 78 -0.29 -19.60 3.39
C HIS A 78 1.14 -19.83 3.92
N GLN A 79 2.05 -18.88 3.77
CA GLN A 79 3.39 -18.97 4.35
C GLN A 79 3.34 -19.13 5.88
N VAL A 80 2.53 -18.30 6.56
CA VAL A 80 2.40 -18.35 8.02
C VAL A 80 1.73 -19.65 8.48
N LEU A 81 0.63 -20.04 7.85
CA LEU A 81 -0.19 -21.17 8.31
C LEU A 81 0.39 -22.54 7.90
N ALA A 82 0.83 -22.68 6.65
CA ALA A 82 1.26 -23.98 6.11
C ALA A 82 2.77 -24.22 6.24
N MET A 83 3.59 -23.16 6.31
CA MET A 83 5.06 -23.29 6.39
C MET A 83 5.63 -22.90 7.76
N GLY A 84 4.77 -22.71 8.77
CA GLY A 84 5.17 -22.46 10.16
C GLY A 84 5.73 -21.06 10.44
N GLY A 85 5.61 -20.13 9.49
CA GLY A 85 6.03 -18.74 9.65
C GLY A 85 6.53 -18.08 8.37
N THR A 86 6.64 -16.75 8.38
CA THR A 86 7.22 -16.00 7.26
C THR A 86 8.74 -15.99 7.38
N LEU A 87 9.43 -16.66 6.45
CA LEU A 87 10.88 -16.57 6.32
C LEU A 87 11.25 -15.34 5.46
N ILE A 88 11.76 -14.28 6.10
CA ILE A 88 12.29 -13.10 5.40
C ILE A 88 13.81 -13.23 5.30
N ARG A 89 14.34 -13.13 4.08
CA ARG A 89 15.77 -12.96 3.81
C ARG A 89 15.97 -11.62 3.12
N THR A 90 16.69 -10.72 3.77
CA THR A 90 16.93 -9.35 3.29
C THR A 90 18.35 -9.22 2.76
N ILE A 91 18.55 -8.41 1.72
CA ILE A 91 19.87 -7.98 1.25
C ILE A 91 19.97 -6.48 1.53
N GLY A 92 20.76 -6.08 2.55
CA GLY A 92 20.86 -4.68 3.03
C GLY A 92 20.91 -4.58 4.57
N ARG A 93 21.50 -3.51 5.12
CA ARG A 93 22.02 -3.43 6.52
C ARG A 93 20.92 -3.30 7.60
N VAL A 94 21.22 -3.93 8.75
CA VAL A 94 20.48 -3.97 10.02
C VAL A 94 20.26 -2.60 10.63
#